data_AF-A0A821JWN6-F1
#
_entry.id   AF-A0A821JWN6-F1
#
_cell.length_a   1.000
_cell.length_b   1.000
_cell.length_c   1.000
_cell.angle_alpha   90.00
_cell.angle_beta   90.00
_cell.angle_gamma   90.00
#
_symmetry.space_group_name_H-M   'P 1'
#
loop_
_entity.id
_entity.type
_entity.pdbx_description
1 polymer ?
#
loop_
_entity_poly.entity_id
_entity_poly.type
_entity_poly.pdbx_seq_one_letter_code
_entity_poly.pdbx_strand_id
1 'polypeptide(L)' 'IIHIDYNICFEKGKRLRVPEKVPYRLTQNLQNALGIAGLEGVFSLSSENVLKILRNGKEILLNLLESFIYDPLIDWTGHD' A
#
# COMPACT_ATOMS: atom_id res chain seq x y z
N ILE A 1 -6.59 -1.83 12.89
CA ILE A 1 -6.28 -2.85 11.86
C ILE A 1 -4.77 -2.92 11.74
N ILE A 2 -4.19 -4.12 11.67
CA ILE A 2 -2.75 -4.31 11.47
C ILE A 2 -2.60 -5.16 10.21
N HIS A 3 -1.81 -4.69 9.26
CA HIS A 3 -1.44 -5.46 8.07
C HIS A 3 -0.29 -6.40 8.44
N ILE A 4 -0.45 -7.69 8.13
CA ILE A 4 0.55 -8.73 8.30
C ILE A 4 0.89 -9.30 6.93
N ASP A 5 2.06 -9.91 6.80
CA ASP A 5 2.56 -10.55 5.58
C ASP A 5 2.70 -9.57 4.39
N TYR A 6 3.94 -9.16 4.11
CA TYR A 6 4.30 -8.18 3.08
C TYR A 6 5.05 -8.81 1.89
N ASN A 7 4.86 -10.11 1.66
CA ASN A 7 5.60 -10.83 0.61
C ASN A 7 5.21 -10.38 -0.82
N ILE A 8 4.04 -9.78 -1.00
CA ILE A 8 3.56 -9.21 -2.26
C ILE A 8 3.54 -7.68 -2.15
N CYS A 9 4.69 -7.07 -2.41
CA CYS A 9 4.87 -5.61 -2.43
C CYS A 9 5.33 -5.12 -3.81
N PHE A 10 5.43 -3.80 -3.97
CA PHE A 10 6.06 -3.17 -5.14
C PHE A 10 5.53 -3.69 -6.48
N GLU A 11 4.21 -3.71 -6.63
CA GLU A 11 3.51 -4.12 -7.86
C GLU A 11 3.58 -5.61 -8.23
N LYS A 12 4.16 -6.48 -7.37
CA LYS A 12 4.18 -7.95 -7.58
C LYS A 12 2.76 -8.53 -7.76
N GLY A 13 1.76 -7.96 -7.08
CA GLY A 13 0.35 -8.38 -7.17
C GLY A 13 -0.27 -8.28 -8.59
N LYS A 14 0.25 -7.39 -9.45
CA LYS A 14 -0.21 -7.25 -10.85
C LYS A 14 0.29 -8.39 -11.75
N ARG A 15 1.34 -9.12 -11.34
CA ARG A 15 1.98 -10.20 -12.11
C ARG A 15 1.52 -11.59 -11.72
N LEU A 16 0.64 -11.71 -10.72
CA LEU A 16 0.04 -12.98 -10.32
C LEU A 16 -0.75 -13.61 -11.46
N ARG A 17 -0.89 -14.94 -11.45
CA ARG A 17 -1.74 -15.68 -12.41
C ARG A 17 -3.16 -15.08 -12.52
N VAL A 18 -3.71 -14.65 -11.38
CA VAL A 18 -4.93 -13.85 -11.31
C VAL A 18 -4.54 -12.49 -10.71
N PRO A 19 -4.40 -11.43 -11.53
CA PRO A 19 -3.90 -10.14 -11.06
C PRO A 19 -4.83 -9.44 -10.07
N GLU A 20 -4.24 -8.76 -9.10
CA GLU A 20 -4.95 -7.79 -8.26
C GLU A 20 -5.32 -6.55 -9.08
N LYS A 21 -6.60 -6.16 -9.02
CA LYS A 21 -7.15 -5.03 -9.80
C LYS A 21 -7.34 -3.74 -9.00
N VAL A 22 -7.04 -3.77 -7.70
CA VAL A 22 -7.25 -2.64 -6.78
C VAL A 22 -5.95 -2.34 -6.04
N PRO A 23 -5.68 -1.07 -5.69
CA PRO A 23 -4.44 -0.68 -5.01
C PRO A 23 -4.43 -1.00 -3.51
N TYR A 24 -5.61 -1.19 -2.91
CA TYR A 24 -5.77 -1.55 -1.50
C TYR A 24 -7.16 -2.15 -1.25
N ARG A 25 -7.32 -2.81 -0.11
CA ARG A 25 -8.60 -3.42 0.29
C ARG A 25 -9.52 -2.39 0.93
N LEU A 26 -10.59 -2.02 0.25
CA LEU A 26 -11.67 -1.16 0.77
C LEU A 26 -13.04 -1.74 0.37
N THR A 27 -13.27 -2.99 0.73
CA THR A 27 -14.54 -3.71 0.46
C THR A 27 -15.70 -3.13 1.27
N GLN A 28 -16.94 -3.50 0.94
CA GLN A 28 -18.15 -3.06 1.65
C GLN A 28 -18.05 -3.22 3.18
N ASN A 29 -17.46 -4.31 3.69
CA ASN A 29 -17.30 -4.51 5.13
C ASN A 29 -16.45 -3.42 5.81
N LEU A 30 -15.38 -2.96 5.13
CA LEU A 30 -14.54 -1.88 5.65
C LEU A 30 -15.23 -0.53 5.49
N GLN A 31 -15.93 -0.30 4.36
CA GLN A 31 -16.68 0.94 4.15
C GLN A 31 -17.80 1.10 5.20
N ASN A 32 -18.54 0.03 5.48
CA ASN A 32 -19.58 0.02 6.51
C ASN A 32 -19.03 0.31 7.91
N ALA A 33 -17.80 -0.11 8.20
CA ALA A 33 -17.15 0.14 9.48
C ALA A 33 -16.74 1.61 9.69
N LEU A 34 -16.75 2.45 8.64
CA LEU A 34 -16.44 3.88 8.74
C LEU A 34 -17.60 4.71 9.34
N GLY A 35 -18.75 4.07 9.61
CA GLY A 35 -19.92 4.72 10.17
C GLY A 35 -20.66 5.59 9.16
N ILE A 36 -21.50 6.48 9.66
CA ILE A 36 -22.46 7.22 8.82
C ILE A 36 -21.81 8.18 7.82
N ALA A 37 -20.64 8.71 8.14
CA ALA A 37 -19.89 9.60 7.25
C ALA A 37 -19.18 8.84 6.11
N GLY A 38 -19.04 7.52 6.24
CA GLY A 38 -18.42 6.68 5.21
C GLY A 38 -17.05 7.19 4.77
N LEU A 39 -16.87 7.27 3.45
CA LEU A 39 -15.62 7.70 2.82
C LEU A 39 -15.40 9.21 2.89
N GLU A 40 -16.47 10.00 2.83
CA GLU A 40 -16.41 11.47 2.81
C GLU A 40 -16.12 12.10 4.18
N GLY A 41 -15.96 11.27 5.21
CA GLY A 41 -15.59 11.70 6.55
C GLY A 41 -14.09 11.65 6.83
N VAL A 42 -13.77 11.25 8.06
CA VAL A 42 -12.40 11.20 8.59
C VAL A 42 -11.47 10.36 7.71
N PHE A 43 -11.98 9.30 7.06
CA PHE A 43 -11.17 8.43 6.21
C PHE A 43 -10.48 9.18 5.06
N SER A 44 -11.21 9.96 4.24
CA SER A 44 -10.61 10.72 3.14
C SER A 44 -9.67 11.81 3.67
N LEU A 45 -10.11 12.59 4.67
CA LEU A 45 -9.32 13.69 5.23
C LEU A 45 -7.98 13.19 5.81
N SER A 46 -8.00 12.11 6.59
CA SER A 46 -6.78 11.52 7.14
C SER A 46 -5.89 10.94 6.05
N SER A 47 -6.46 10.25 5.06
CA SER A 47 -5.70 9.66 3.95
C SER A 47 -4.99 10.73 3.11
N GLU A 48 -5.68 11.83 2.80
CA GLU A 48 -5.11 12.96 2.06
C GLU A 48 -3.97 13.62 2.82
N ASN A 49 -4.14 13.86 4.13
CA ASN A 49 -3.11 14.47 4.96
C ASN A 49 -1.87 13.58 5.07
N VAL A 50 -2.05 12.27 5.29
CA VAL A 50 -0.94 11.31 5.31
C VAL A 50 -0.23 11.30 3.96
N LEU A 51 -0.97 11.25 2.85
CA LEU A 51 -0.37 11.24 1.51
C LEU A 51 0.39 12.53 1.19
N LYS A 52 -0.08 13.69 1.65
CA LYS A 52 0.66 14.96 1.56
C LYS A 52 1.97 14.90 2.32
N ILE A 53 1.96 14.39 3.56
CA ILE A 53 3.18 14.24 4.38
C ILE A 53 4.17 13.29 3.71
N LEU A 54 3.71 12.13 3.24
CA LEU A 54 4.57 11.14 2.55
C LEU A 54 5.20 11.74 1.28
N ARG A 55 4.43 12.51 0.50
CA ARG A 55 4.96 13.19 -0.70
C ARG A 55 5.97 14.27 -0.37
N ASN A 56 5.75 15.03 0.70
CA ASN A 56 6.71 16.05 1.16
C ASN A 56 8.01 15.39 1.66
N GLY A 57 7.92 14.23 2.30
CA GLY A 57 9.05 13.43 2.77
C GLY A 57 9.61 12.42 1.75
N LYS A 58 9.33 12.59 0.45
CA LYS A 58 9.64 11.57 -0.58
C LYS A 58 11.10 11.14 -0.60
N GLU A 59 12.03 12.07 -0.38
CA GLU A 59 13.47 11.79 -0.48
C GLU A 59 13.91 10.83 0.62
N ILE A 60 13.43 11.04 1.84
CA ILE A 60 13.69 10.15 2.97
C ILE A 60 13.12 8.75 2.70
N LEU A 61 11.89 8.68 2.19
CA LEU A 61 11.24 7.41 1.86
C LEU A 61 11.98 6.66 0.74
N LEU A 62 12.37 7.36 -0.33
CA LEU A 62 13.10 6.75 -1.44
C LEU A 62 14.49 6.27 -1.00
N ASN A 63 15.22 7.05 -0.21
CA ASN A 63 16.51 6.63 0.35
C ASN A 63 16.39 5.38 1.23
N LEU A 64 15.32 5.25 2.00
CA LEU A 64 15.04 4.02 2.76
C LEU A 64 14.75 2.84 1.81
N LEU A 65 13.94 3.07 0.77
CA LEU A 65 13.56 2.03 -0.19
C LEU A 65 14.72 1.57 -1.07
N GLU A 66 15.70 2.42 -1.35
CA GLU A 66 16.92 2.04 -2.08
C GLU A 66 17.64 0.87 -1.42
N SER A 67 17.65 0.80 -0.08
CA SER A 67 18.27 -0.33 0.63
C SER A 67 17.66 -1.70 0.27
N PHE A 68 16.38 -1.75 -0.09
CA PHE A 68 15.71 -2.98 -0.51
C PHE A 68 16.14 -3.44 -1.91
N ILE A 69 16.57 -2.53 -2.78
CA ILE A 69 17.06 -2.89 -4.12
C ILE A 69 18.33 -3.72 -4.01
N TYR A 70 19.17 -3.40 -3.01
CA TYR A 70 20.45 -4.06 -2.78
C TYR A 70 20.36 -5.28 -1.86
N ASP A 71 19.17 -5.60 -1.33
CA ASP A 71 19.00 -6.80 -0.51
C ASP A 71 19.03 -8.05 -1.40
N PRO A 72 20.06 -8.91 -1.27
CA PRO A 72 20.22 -10.09 -2.13
C PRO A 72 19.17 -11.17 -1.87
N LEU A 73 18.38 -11.06 -0.80
CA LEU A 73 17.33 -12.01 -0.47
C LEU A 73 15.99 -11.65 -1.13
N ILE A 74 15.88 -10.47 -1.76
CA ILE A 74 14.65 -10.05 -2.42
C ILE A 74 14.66 -10.50 -3.88
N ASP A 75 13.78 -11.44 -4.22
CA ASP A 75 13.54 -11.82 -5.62
C ASP A 75 12.61 -10.80 -6.31
N TRP A 76 13.23 -9.90 -7.06
CA TRP A 76 12.56 -8.93 -7.92
C TRP A 76 12.11 -9.52 -9.27
N THR A 77 12.65 -10.69 -9.65
CA THR A 77 12.49 -11.29 -10.98
C THR A 77 11.29 -12.23 -11.12
N GLY A 78 10.61 -12.56 -10.02
CA GLY A 78 9.34 -13.29 -10.08
C GLY A 78 9.48 -14.68 -10.69
N HIS A 79 10.62 -15.33 -10.47
CA HIS A 79 10.81 -16.74 -10.78
C HIS A 79 10.15 -17.58 -9.69
N ASP A 80 8.82 -17.57 -9.66
CA ASP A 80 7.98 -18.53 -8.93
C ASP A 80 7.27 -19.45 -9.96
#